data_AF-A0A948PSL4-F1
#
_entry.id   AF-A0A948PSL4-F1
#
_cell.length_a   1.000
_cell.length_b   1.000
_cell.length_c   1.000
_cell.angle_alpha   90.00
_cell.angle_beta   90.00
_cell.angle_gamma   90.00
#
_symmetry.space_group_name_H-M   'P 1'
#
loop_
_entity.id
_entity.type
_entity.pdbx_description
1 polymer ?
#
loop_
_entity_poly.entity_id
_entity_poly.type
_entity_poly.pdbx_seq_one_letter_code
_entity_poly.pdbx_strand_id
1 'polypeptide(L)'
;MKNVLIIGGGRRGKGLLEILKDYKDIKIIGVVDVKRNSTGIAFARSLDIPTYTESASIFAKQEIDIVLDVSGDPAVPEEIEKITKGKVEVLGGVLANLLSDVLLDRHKAHQEASTQKKELESILQGLGEGVLVVDTQ
;
A
#
# COMPACT_ATOMS: atom_id res chain seq x y z
N MET A 1 -3.98 -1.35 16.93
CA MET A 1 -3.47 -0.54 15.81
C MET A 1 -1.95 -0.54 15.85
N LYS A 2 -1.28 -0.84 14.73
CA LYS A 2 0.18 -0.98 14.60
C LYS A 2 0.74 0.14 13.73
N ASN A 3 1.80 0.79 14.21
CA ASN A 3 2.50 1.86 13.49
C ASN A 3 3.50 1.24 12.50
N VAL A 4 3.22 1.43 11.22
CA VAL A 4 3.99 0.82 10.13
C VAL A 4 4.73 1.90 9.35
N LEU A 5 6.04 1.72 9.17
CA LEU A 5 6.87 2.50 8.27
C LEU A 5 7.14 1.69 6.99
N ILE A 6 6.92 2.28 5.81
CA ILE A 6 7.26 1.64 4.53
C ILE A 6 8.59 2.22 4.04
N ILE A 7 9.55 1.36 3.71
CA ILE A 7 10.81 1.74 3.07
C ILE A 7 10.85 1.20 1.64
N GLY A 8 11.10 2.09 0.69
CA GLY A 8 10.96 1.87 -0.75
C GLY A 8 9.62 2.37 -1.26
N GLY A 9 9.61 3.53 -1.92
CA GLY A 9 8.43 4.17 -2.53
C GLY A 9 8.28 3.85 -4.03
N GLY A 10 8.85 2.75 -4.52
CA GLY A 10 8.66 2.29 -5.89
C GLY A 10 7.23 1.81 -6.18
N ARG A 11 7.05 1.03 -7.26
CA ARG A 11 5.75 0.45 -7.61
C ARG A 11 5.18 -0.45 -6.50
N ARG A 12 6.03 -1.32 -5.92
CA ARG A 12 5.64 -2.20 -4.81
C ARG A 12 5.21 -1.42 -3.58
N GLY A 13 6.05 -0.49 -3.12
CA GLY A 13 5.72 0.36 -1.97
C GLY A 13 4.44 1.15 -2.14
N LYS A 14 4.20 1.71 -3.34
CA LYS A 14 2.92 2.37 -3.66
C LYS A 14 1.73 1.40 -3.53
N GLY A 15 1.81 0.22 -4.13
CA GLY A 15 0.71 -0.75 -4.08
C GLY A 15 0.43 -1.27 -2.67
N LEU A 16 1.48 -1.49 -1.87
CA LEU A 16 1.33 -1.84 -0.45
C LEU A 16 0.69 -0.71 0.33
N LEU A 17 1.10 0.53 0.09
CA LEU A 17 0.45 1.70 0.69
C LEU A 17 -1.04 1.77 0.33
N GLU A 18 -1.39 1.53 -0.94
CA GLU A 18 -2.77 1.52 -1.44
C GLU A 18 -3.63 0.45 -0.77
N ILE A 19 -3.05 -0.73 -0.53
CA ILE A 19 -3.72 -1.83 0.17
C ILE A 19 -3.86 -1.50 1.66
N LEU A 20 -2.76 -1.16 2.33
CA LEU A 20 -2.68 -1.11 3.78
C LEU A 20 -3.36 0.12 4.40
N LYS A 21 -3.51 1.22 3.66
CA LYS A 21 -4.18 2.44 4.17
C LYS A 21 -5.64 2.21 4.58
N ASP A 22 -6.29 1.20 4.01
CA ASP A 22 -7.71 0.92 4.25
C ASP A 22 -7.94 -0.05 5.44
N TYR A 23 -6.86 -0.56 6.06
CA TYR A 23 -6.95 -1.49 7.19
C TYR A 23 -6.96 -0.75 8.54
N LYS A 24 -8.04 -0.91 9.31
CA LYS A 24 -8.27 -0.22 10.60
C LYS A 24 -7.19 -0.48 11.67
N ASP A 25 -6.56 -1.65 11.62
CA ASP A 25 -5.52 -2.04 12.59
C ASP A 25 -4.12 -1.56 12.20
N ILE A 26 -3.98 -0.85 11.08
CA ILE A 26 -2.69 -0.38 10.56
C ILE A 26 -2.71 1.15 10.47
N LYS A 27 -1.65 1.78 10.98
CA LYS A 27 -1.39 3.19 10.79
C LYS A 27 -0.06 3.35 10.04
N ILE A 28 -0.13 3.82 8.80
CA ILE A 28 1.09 4.17 8.06
C ILE A 28 1.62 5.50 8.60
N ILE A 29 2.76 5.44 9.29
CA ILE A 29 3.38 6.62 9.93
C ILE A 29 4.39 7.34 9.01
N GLY A 30 4.72 6.71 7.88
CA GLY A 30 5.49 7.35 6.83
C GLY A 30 5.93 6.42 5.70
N VAL A 31 6.46 7.04 4.65
CA VAL A 31 7.10 6.35 3.52
C VAL A 31 8.49 6.93 3.30
N VAL A 32 9.49 6.06 3.15
CA VAL A 32 10.89 6.44 2.91
C VAL A 32 11.31 5.99 1.52
N ASP A 33 11.91 6.88 0.73
CA ASP A 33 12.55 6.54 -0.53
C ASP A 33 13.68 7.54 -0.82
N VAL A 34 14.80 7.05 -1.31
CA VAL A 34 15.92 7.89 -1.76
C VAL A 34 15.50 8.84 -2.90
N LYS A 35 14.53 8.44 -3.73
CA LYS A 35 13.95 9.24 -4.80
C LYS A 35 12.75 10.04 -4.30
N ARG A 36 12.92 11.37 -4.18
CA ARG A 36 11.88 12.32 -3.72
C ARG A 36 10.60 12.36 -4.58
N ASN A 37 10.66 11.82 -5.79
CA ASN A 37 9.59 11.80 -6.78
C ASN A 37 9.18 10.37 -7.18
N SER A 38 9.50 9.36 -6.36
CA SER A 38 9.00 8.00 -6.61
C SER A 38 7.47 7.95 -6.49
N THR A 39 6.86 6.97 -7.16
CA THR A 39 5.40 6.87 -7.27
C THR A 39 4.71 6.71 -5.91
N GLY A 40 5.33 5.99 -4.99
CA GLY A 40 4.84 5.78 -3.63
C GLY A 40 4.99 7.03 -2.76
N ILE A 41 6.05 7.82 -2.95
CA ILE A 41 6.21 9.11 -2.26
C ILE A 41 5.16 10.12 -2.73
N ALA A 42 4.93 10.21 -4.04
CA ALA A 42 3.87 11.06 -4.58
C ALA A 42 2.49 10.66 -4.05
N PHE A 43 2.20 9.36 -3.99
CA PHE A 43 0.94 8.85 -3.47
C PHE A 43 0.79 9.09 -1.96
N ALA A 44 1.83 8.85 -1.16
CA ALA A 44 1.83 9.14 0.28
C ALA A 44 1.52 10.61 0.57
N ARG A 45 2.13 11.54 -0.18
CA ARG A 45 1.82 12.97 -0.06
C ARG A 45 0.37 13.30 -0.37
N SER A 46 -0.23 12.64 -1.37
CA SER A 46 -1.65 12.85 -1.70
C SER A 46 -2.62 12.37 -0.61
N LEU A 47 -2.12 11.56 0.34
CA LEU A 47 -2.84 11.05 1.49
C LEU A 47 -2.44 11.74 2.81
N ASP A 48 -1.68 12.84 2.74
CA ASP A 48 -1.10 13.53 3.90
C ASP A 48 -0.24 12.65 4.82
N ILE A 49 0.35 11.58 4.25
CA ILE A 49 1.27 10.70 4.96
C ILE A 49 2.69 11.28 4.88
N PRO A 50 3.41 11.40 6.00
CA PRO A 50 4.77 11.92 6.02
C PRO A 50 5.73 11.14 5.12
N THR A 51 6.56 11.85 4.35
CA THR A 51 7.55 11.24 3.45
C THR A 51 8.96 11.67 3.80
N TYR A 52 9.92 10.75 3.67
CA TYR A 52 11.30 10.97 4.07
C TYR A 52 12.27 10.43 3.01
N THR A 53 13.47 11.00 2.97
CA THR A 53 14.58 10.46 2.16
C THR A 53 15.54 9.60 2.99
N GLU A 54 15.47 9.69 4.32
CA GLU A 54 16.34 8.98 5.26
C GLU A 54 15.50 8.44 6.42
N SER A 55 15.70 7.16 6.75
CA SER A 55 14.92 6.45 7.77
C SER A 55 15.39 6.71 9.20
N ALA A 56 16.69 6.96 9.41
CA ALA A 56 17.29 7.07 10.74
C ALA A 56 16.64 8.13 11.64
N SER A 57 16.29 9.29 11.08
CA SER A 57 15.69 10.39 11.84
C SER A 57 14.26 10.11 12.33
N ILE A 58 13.60 9.08 11.80
CA ILE A 58 12.21 8.74 12.10
C ILE A 58 12.12 7.94 13.40
N PHE A 59 13.03 6.98 13.58
CA PHE A 59 13.09 6.12 14.78
C PHE A 59 13.31 6.90 16.08
N ALA A 60 13.83 8.14 15.99
CA ALA A 60 13.97 9.03 17.15
C ALA A 60 12.71 9.85 17.46
N LYS A 61 11.78 9.99 16.51
CA LYS A 61 10.63 10.91 16.59
C LYS A 61 9.30 10.21 16.76
N GLN A 62 9.19 8.96 16.35
CA GLN A 62 7.94 8.21 16.31
C GLN A 62 8.13 6.79 16.83
N GLU A 63 7.11 6.26 17.49
CA GLU A 63 7.02 4.85 17.84
C GLU A 63 6.67 4.03 16.60
N ILE A 64 7.53 3.08 16.25
CA ILE A 64 7.39 2.22 15.07
C ILE A 64 7.27 0.79 15.57
N ASP A 65 6.17 0.11 15.25
CA ASP A 65 6.02 -1.32 15.55
C ASP A 65 6.71 -2.18 14.49
N ILE A 66 6.47 -1.83 13.22
CA ILE A 66 6.87 -2.64 12.06
C ILE A 66 7.49 -1.75 10.99
N VAL A 67 8.60 -2.18 10.42
CA VAL A 67 9.13 -1.66 9.16
C VAL A 67 8.89 -2.67 8.05
N LEU A 68 8.20 -2.23 7.01
CA LEU A 68 8.04 -2.98 5.77
C LEU A 68 9.09 -2.51 4.76
N ASP A 69 10.17 -3.27 4.62
CA ASP A 69 11.26 -2.96 3.70
C ASP A 69 11.05 -3.65 2.35
N VAL A 70 10.71 -2.84 1.35
CA VAL A 70 10.56 -3.21 -0.06
C VAL A 70 11.49 -2.41 -0.96
N SER A 71 12.58 -1.88 -0.40
CA SER A 71 13.62 -1.16 -1.15
C SER A 71 14.44 -2.09 -2.04
N GLY A 72 14.57 -3.36 -1.63
CA GLY A 72 15.47 -4.33 -2.24
C GLY A 72 16.94 -4.15 -1.84
N ASP A 73 17.23 -3.21 -0.94
CA ASP A 73 18.58 -2.98 -0.43
C ASP A 73 18.82 -3.88 0.80
N PRO A 74 19.73 -4.87 0.72
CA PRO A 74 20.01 -5.76 1.84
C PRO A 74 20.62 -5.07 3.05
N ALA A 75 21.15 -3.84 2.92
CA ALA A 75 21.71 -3.09 4.05
C ALA A 75 20.62 -2.51 4.96
N VAL A 76 19.42 -2.25 4.44
CA VAL A 76 18.35 -1.57 5.17
C VAL A 76 17.94 -2.30 6.46
N PRO A 77 17.67 -3.62 6.45
CA PRO A 77 17.32 -4.33 7.69
C PRO A 77 18.43 -4.29 8.74
N GLU A 78 19.69 -4.42 8.33
CA GLU A 78 20.84 -4.36 9.24
C GLU A 78 21.00 -2.97 9.88
N GLU A 79 20.77 -1.91 9.11
CA GLU A 79 20.81 -0.53 9.60
C GLU A 79 19.71 -0.27 10.63
N ILE A 80 18.49 -0.74 10.37
CA ILE A 80 17.36 -0.59 11.29
C ILE A 80 17.62 -1.36 12.58
N GLU A 81 18.15 -2.58 12.49
CA GLU A 81 18.49 -3.40 13.66
C GLU A 81 19.52 -2.67 14.55
N LYS A 82 20.55 -2.07 13.94
CA LYS A 82 21.56 -1.28 14.67
C LYS A 82 20.97 -0.06 15.37
N ILE A 83 20.04 0.65 14.72
CA ILE A 83 19.41 1.86 15.26
C ILE A 83 18.45 1.52 16.39
N THR A 84 17.60 0.52 16.18
CA THR A 84 16.47 0.19 17.06
C THR A 84 16.84 -0.78 18.17
N LYS A 85 17.99 -1.48 18.04
CA LYS A 85 18.45 -2.53 18.97
C LYS A 85 17.41 -3.63 19.15
N GLY A 86 16.81 -4.08 18.05
CA GLY A 86 15.82 -5.18 18.03
C GLY A 86 14.43 -4.81 18.55
N LYS A 87 14.13 -3.52 18.76
CA LYS A 87 12.82 -3.08 19.27
C LYS A 87 11.73 -2.99 18.21
N VAL A 88 12.11 -3.00 16.93
CA VAL A 88 11.19 -2.84 15.80
C VAL A 88 11.26 -4.08 14.95
N GLU A 89 10.10 -4.64 14.59
CA GLU A 89 10.04 -5.80 13.71
C GLU A 89 10.29 -5.34 12.26
N VAL A 90 11.28 -5.93 11.60
CA VAL A 90 11.61 -5.61 10.20
C VAL A 90 11.18 -6.75 9.30
N LEU A 91 10.18 -6.49 8.47
CA LEU A 91 9.78 -7.37 7.39
C LEU A 91 10.50 -6.93 6.11
N GLY A 92 11.66 -7.52 5.85
CA GLY A 92 12.54 -7.19 4.72
C GLY A 92 12.94 -8.38 3.84
N GLY A 93 13.78 -8.10 2.85
CA GLY A 93 14.42 -9.11 2.01
C GLY A 93 13.45 -9.99 1.22
N VAL A 94 13.76 -11.29 1.14
CA VAL A 94 12.99 -12.27 0.35
C VAL A 94 11.54 -12.40 0.85
N LEU A 95 11.33 -12.38 2.16
CA LEU A 95 10.00 -12.53 2.74
C LEU A 95 9.11 -11.33 2.43
N ALA A 96 9.65 -10.11 2.51
CA ALA A 96 8.93 -8.90 2.13
C ALA A 96 8.53 -8.93 0.65
N ASN A 97 9.44 -9.36 -0.24
CA ASN A 97 9.14 -9.51 -1.66
C ASN A 97 8.01 -10.51 -1.91
N LEU A 98 8.09 -11.72 -1.31
CA LEU A 98 7.07 -12.74 -1.47
C LEU A 98 5.70 -12.28 -0.97
N LEU A 99 5.64 -11.71 0.24
CA LEU A 99 4.38 -11.22 0.81
C LEU A 99 3.82 -10.07 -0.01
N SER A 100 4.68 -9.17 -0.50
CA SER A 100 4.26 -8.07 -1.35
C SER A 100 3.68 -8.57 -2.67
N ASP A 101 4.34 -9.51 -3.34
CA ASP A 101 3.85 -10.05 -4.60
C ASP A 101 2.49 -10.73 -4.40
N VAL A 102 2.30 -11.53 -3.35
CA VAL A 102 1.01 -12.16 -3.02
C VAL A 102 -0.08 -11.13 -2.74
N LEU A 103 0.21 -10.08 -1.96
CA LEU A 103 -0.77 -9.05 -1.62
C LEU A 103 -1.16 -8.22 -2.85
N LEU A 104 -0.18 -7.84 -3.68
CA LEU A 104 -0.40 -7.06 -4.88
C LEU A 104 -1.19 -7.84 -5.93
N ASP A 105 -0.87 -9.13 -6.14
CA ASP A 105 -1.60 -10.00 -7.06
C ASP A 105 -3.05 -10.17 -6.63
N ARG A 106 -3.29 -10.43 -5.33
CA ARG A 106 -4.66 -10.50 -4.79
C ARG A 106 -5.41 -9.19 -4.92
N HIS A 107 -4.75 -8.07 -4.64
CA HIS A 107 -5.38 -6.76 -4.77
C HIS A 107 -5.78 -6.46 -6.22
N LYS A 108 -4.90 -6.77 -7.17
CA LYS A 108 -5.17 -6.61 -8.59
C LYS A 108 -6.35 -7.47 -9.05
N ALA A 109 -6.35 -8.76 -8.70
CA ALA A 109 -7.46 -9.67 -9.02
C ALA A 109 -8.79 -9.18 -8.43
N HIS A 110 -8.77 -8.66 -7.20
CA HIS A 110 -9.96 -8.08 -6.58
C HIS A 110 -10.45 -6.81 -7.28
N GLN A 111 -9.54 -5.94 -7.73
CA GLN A 111 -9.91 -4.74 -8.51
C GLN A 111 -10.49 -5.09 -9.88
N GLU A 112 -9.94 -6.09 -10.56
CA GLU A 112 -10.46 -6.57 -11.86
C GLU A 112 -11.87 -7.14 -11.71
N ALA A 113 -12.10 -8.00 -10.70
CA ALA A 113 -13.43 -8.53 -10.41
C ALA A 113 -14.44 -7.43 -10.05
N SER A 114 -14.03 -6.43 -9.27
CA SER A 114 -14.87 -5.28 -8.90
C SER A 114 -15.24 -4.42 -10.12
N THR A 115 -14.31 -4.24 -11.05
CA THR A 115 -14.54 -3.50 -12.30
C THR A 115 -15.56 -4.22 -13.19
N GLN A 116 -15.37 -5.53 -13.41
CA GLN A 116 -16.31 -6.34 -14.20
C GLN A 116 -17.73 -6.32 -13.63
N LYS A 117 -17.87 -6.39 -12.29
CA LYS A 117 -19.16 -6.28 -11.63
C LYS A 117 -19.85 -4.95 -11.94
N LYS A 118 -19.12 -3.82 -11.83
CA LYS A 118 -19.66 -2.48 -12.10
C LYS A 118 -20.10 -2.32 -13.57
N GLU A 119 -19.34 -2.89 -14.50
CA GLU A 119 -19.70 -2.88 -15.93
C GLU A 119 -21.02 -3.63 -16.17
N LEU A 120 -21.18 -4.82 -15.58
CA LEU A 120 -22.43 -5.59 -15.68
C LEU A 120 -23.62 -4.83 -15.08
N GLU A 121 -23.46 -4.21 -13.91
CA GLU A 121 -24.50 -3.39 -13.27
C GLU A 121 -24.92 -2.22 -14.17
N SER A 122 -23.97 -1.54 -14.81
CA SER A 122 -24.26 -0.45 -15.75
C SER A 122 -25.03 -0.92 -17.00
N ILE A 123 -24.72 -2.10 -17.53
CA ILE A 123 -25.44 -2.68 -18.68
C ILE A 123 -26.88 -3.03 -18.29
N LEU A 124 -27.07 -3.68 -17.14
CA LEU A 124 -28.41 -4.06 -16.65
C LEU A 124 -29.29 -2.83 -16.39
N GLN A 125 -28.72 -1.75 -15.82
CA GLN A 125 -29.45 -0.50 -15.58
C GLN A 125 -29.90 0.14 -16.91
N GLY A 126 -29.04 0.16 -17.92
CA GLY A 126 -29.39 0.67 -19.26
C GLY A 126 -30.49 -0.13 -19.96
N LEU A 127 -30.57 -1.44 -19.72
CA LEU A 127 -31.67 -2.28 -20.24
C LEU A 127 -33.01 -2.01 -19.54
N GLY A 128 -32.98 -1.73 -18.24
CA GLY A 128 -34.19 -1.43 -17.45
C GLY A 128 -34.95 -0.18 -17.90
N GLU A 129 -34.26 0.79 -18.50
CA GLU A 129 -34.87 2.01 -19.06
C GLU A 129 -35.39 1.84 -20.50
N GLY A 130 -35.04 0.74 -21.18
CA GLY A 130 -35.39 0.47 -22.58
C GLY A 130 -36.61 -0.43 -22.81
N VAL A 131 -37.11 -1.12 -21.78
CA VAL A 131 -38.31 -1.98 -21.89
C VAL A 131 -39.56 -1.13 -21.58
N LEU A 132 -40.03 -0.38 -22.58
CA LEU A 132 -41.43 0.02 -22.62
C LEU A 132 -42.25 -1.26 -22.80
N VAL A 133 -42.92 -1.68 -21.74
CA VAL A 133 -43.99 -2.68 -21.83
C VAL A 133 -45.00 -2.13 -22.82
N VAL A 134 -45.03 -2.70 -24.03
CA VAL A 134 -46.11 -2.46 -24.98
C VAL A 134 -47.33 -3.15 -24.38
N ASP A 135 -48.16 -2.38 -23.69
CA ASP A 135 -49.47 -2.82 -23.24
C ASP A 135 -50.33 -3.04 -24.49
N THR A 136 -50.39 -4.28 -24.97
CA THR A 136 -51.34 -4.67 -26.03
C THR A 136 -52.66 -4.99 -25.37
N GLN A 137 -53.62 -4.07 -25.55
CA GLN A 137 -55.05 -4.29 -25.28
C GLN A 137 -55.60 -5.52 -25.99
#